data_AF-A0A969AL25-F1
#
_entry.id   AF-A0A969AL25-F1
#
_cell.length_a   1.000
_cell.length_b   1.000
_cell.length_c   1.000
_cell.angle_alpha   90.00
_cell.angle_beta   90.00
_cell.angle_gamma   90.00
#
_symmetry.space_group_name_H-M   'P 1'
#
loop_
_entity.id
_entity.type
_entity.pdbx_description
1 polymer ?
#
loop_
_entity_poly.entity_id
_entity_poly.type
_entity_poly.pdbx_seq_one_letter_code
_entity_poly.pdbx_strand_id
1 'polypeptide(L)'
;MDLLDPGERFDLKRYLAFADETIAAIRGRGRRVLIVGGTGLYLMGLLKGVFEGVPRDPALRERLAALPSTELHARLREVDPESAGRLHPNDRRRITRALEVFERAGRPL
;
A
#
# COMPACT_ATOMS: atom_id res chain seq x y z
N MET A 1 -19.75 7.57 13.29
CA MET A 1 -18.42 7.38 13.89
C MET A 1 -17.49 8.15 12.99
N ASP A 2 -17.16 9.38 13.38
CA ASP A 2 -16.42 10.34 12.56
C ASP A 2 -15.04 10.52 13.18
N LEU A 3 -14.14 9.60 12.85
CA LEU A 3 -12.77 9.58 13.39
C LEU A 3 -11.83 10.54 12.67
N LEU A 4 -12.19 10.97 11.45
CA LEU A 4 -11.31 11.71 10.54
C LEU A 4 -12.13 12.68 9.71
N ASP A 5 -11.53 13.82 9.38
CA ASP A 5 -12.09 14.72 8.38
C ASP A 5 -12.03 14.08 6.97
N PRO A 6 -12.99 14.37 6.08
CA PRO A 6 -13.02 13.79 4.72
C PRO A 6 -11.76 14.07 3.88
N GLY A 7 -11.02 15.13 4.19
CA GLY A 7 -9.76 15.48 3.52
C GLY A 7 -8.54 14.75 4.07
N GLU A 8 -8.67 14.05 5.19
CA GLU A 8 -7.54 13.44 5.87
C GLU A 8 -7.18 12.10 5.22
N ARG A 9 -5.90 11.90 4.94
CA ARG A 9 -5.44 10.62 4.39
C ARG A 9 -5.53 9.54 5.45
N PHE A 10 -6.30 8.49 5.13
CA PHE A 10 -6.37 7.28 5.93
C PHE A 10 -5.88 6.09 5.13
N ASP A 11 -4.82 5.45 5.63
CA ASP A 11 -4.24 4.27 5.03
C ASP A 11 -4.30 3.07 6.00
N LEU A 12 -3.88 1.91 5.49
CA LEU A 12 -3.89 0.67 6.25
C LEU A 12 -3.04 0.77 7.52
N LYS A 13 -1.92 1.50 7.49
CA LYS A 13 -1.04 1.61 8.65
C LYS A 13 -1.72 2.39 9.78
N ARG A 14 -2.37 3.52 9.45
CA ARG A 14 -3.16 4.27 10.44
C ARG A 14 -4.30 3.43 11.00
N TYR A 15 -5.03 2.71 10.15
CA TYR A 15 -6.11 1.83 10.61
C TYR A 15 -5.64 0.79 11.62
N LEU A 16 -4.50 0.13 11.37
CA LEU A 16 -4.01 -0.90 12.28
C LEU A 16 -3.60 -0.36 13.63
N ALA A 17 -2.94 0.81 13.66
CA ALA A 17 -2.62 1.47 14.92
C ALA A 17 -3.90 1.74 15.74
N PHE A 18 -4.94 2.31 15.13
CA PHE A 18 -6.23 2.53 15.79
C PHE A 18 -6.90 1.23 16.22
N ALA A 19 -6.85 0.20 15.38
CA ALA A 19 -7.44 -1.10 15.67
C ALA A 19 -6.75 -1.76 16.89
N ASP A 20 -5.42 -1.75 16.94
CA ASP A 20 -4.63 -2.34 18.02
C ASP A 20 -4.92 -1.65 19.36
N GLU A 21 -4.92 -0.31 19.39
CA GLU A 21 -5.28 0.48 20.57
C GLU A 21 -6.69 0.16 21.05
N THR A 22 -7.66 0.11 20.13
CA THR A 22 -9.07 -0.18 20.43
C THR A 22 -9.24 -1.60 20.95
N ILE A 23 -8.57 -2.58 20.33
CA ILE A 23 -8.60 -3.99 20.74
C ILE A 23 -8.02 -4.14 22.15
N ALA A 24 -6.87 -3.51 22.42
CA ALA A 24 -6.24 -3.52 23.74
C ALA A 24 -7.17 -2.93 24.80
N ALA A 25 -7.81 -1.79 24.53
CA ALA A 25 -8.74 -1.14 25.45
C ALA A 25 -10.01 -1.97 25.71
N ILE A 26 -10.54 -2.69 24.71
CA ILE A 26 -11.69 -3.59 24.89
C ILE A 26 -11.29 -4.82 25.72
N ARG A 27 -10.15 -5.43 25.42
CA ARG A 27 -9.64 -6.60 26.14
C ARG A 27 -9.27 -6.27 27.59
N GLY A 28 -8.69 -5.09 27.84
CA GLY A 28 -8.40 -4.60 29.19
C GLY A 28 -9.63 -4.44 30.08
N ARG A 29 -10.82 -4.31 29.48
CA ARG A 29 -12.12 -4.31 30.17
C ARG A 29 -12.74 -5.71 30.31
N GLY A 30 -12.01 -6.78 29.98
CA GLY A 30 -12.49 -8.17 30.03
C GLY A 30 -13.55 -8.50 28.98
N ARG A 31 -13.64 -7.73 27.89
CA ARG A 31 -14.64 -7.93 26.83
C ARG A 31 -14.03 -8.54 25.58
N ARG A 32 -14.86 -9.24 24.80
CA ARG A 32 -14.50 -9.77 23.48
C ARG A 32 -14.64 -8.69 22.42
N VAL A 33 -13.77 -8.72 21.41
CA VAL A 33 -13.81 -7.81 20.25
C VAL A 33 -14.61 -8.46 19.14
N LEU A 34 -15.55 -7.71 18.55
CA LEU A 34 -16.23 -8.05 17.30
C LEU A 34 -15.88 -6.98 16.27
N ILE A 35 -15.27 -7.40 15.16
CA ILE A 35 -14.93 -6.51 14.04
C ILE A 35 -16.06 -6.62 13.02
N VAL A 36 -16.65 -5.48 12.66
CA VAL A 36 -17.76 -5.40 11.71
C VAL A 36 -17.39 -4.44 10.58
N GLY A 37 -17.62 -4.86 9.33
CA GLY A 37 -17.28 -4.07 8.15
C GLY A 37 -15.81 -4.16 7.74
N GLY A 38 -15.36 -3.16 6.96
CA GLY A 38 -14.01 -3.09 6.39
C GLY A 38 -13.95 -3.58 4.94
N THR A 39 -13.11 -2.96 4.13
CA THR A 39 -12.73 -3.52 2.82
C THR A 39 -11.72 -4.65 3.05
N GLY A 40 -11.70 -5.67 2.18
CA GLY A 40 -10.90 -6.88 2.39
C GLY A 40 -9.42 -6.61 2.73
N LEU A 41 -8.83 -5.54 2.21
CA LEU A 41 -7.46 -5.11 2.52
C LEU A 41 -7.24 -4.82 4.02
N TYR A 42 -8.19 -4.15 4.67
CA TYR A 42 -8.07 -3.70 6.06
C TYR A 42 -8.18 -4.88 7.03
N LEU A 43 -9.17 -5.74 6.79
CA LEU A 43 -9.32 -6.97 7.56
C LEU A 43 -8.12 -7.91 7.37
N MET A 44 -7.62 -8.02 6.14
CA MET A 44 -6.42 -8.81 5.85
C MET A 44 -5.18 -8.26 6.56
N GLY A 45 -4.99 -6.94 6.55
CA GLY A 45 -3.89 -6.30 7.30
C GLY A 45 -3.98 -6.57 8.81
N LEU A 46 -5.19 -6.58 9.37
CA LEU A 46 -5.39 -6.82 10.80
C LEU A 46 -5.16 -8.29 11.18
N LEU A 47 -5.57 -9.22 10.32
CA LEU A 47 -5.44 -10.66 10.58
C LEU A 47 -4.05 -11.21 10.25
N LYS A 48 -3.38 -10.65 9.24
CA LYS A 48 -2.12 -11.21 8.68
C LYS A 48 -0.92 -10.27 8.81
N GLY A 49 -1.11 -9.08 9.38
CA GLY A 49 -0.13 -8.00 9.34
C GLY A 49 -0.05 -7.33 7.97
N VAL A 50 0.70 -6.24 7.88
CA VAL A 50 0.99 -5.56 6.61
C VAL A 50 2.33 -6.05 6.11
N PHE A 51 2.42 -6.30 4.81
CA PHE A 51 3.72 -6.32 4.16
C PHE A 51 4.36 -4.93 4.35
N GLU A 52 5.44 -4.84 5.13
CA GLU A 52 6.25 -3.63 5.27
C GLU A 52 6.96 -3.35 3.95
N GLY A 53 6.19 -2.83 2.99
CA GLY A 53 6.72 -2.43 1.71
C GLY A 53 7.64 -1.22 1.85
N VAL A 54 8.52 -1.06 0.86
CA VAL A 54 9.35 0.13 0.70
C VAL A 54 8.51 1.42 0.89
N PRO A 55 8.95 2.40 1.69
CA PRO A 55 8.28 3.69 1.82
C PRO A 55 8.07 4.38 0.46
N ARG A 56 7.05 5.24 0.37
CA ARG A 56 6.89 6.06 -0.83
C ARG A 56 8.00 7.11 -0.93
N ASP A 57 8.47 7.36 -2.15
CA ASP A 57 9.40 8.44 -2.47
C ASP A 57 8.71 9.46 -3.39
N PRO A 58 8.32 10.63 -2.86
CA PRO A 58 7.65 11.66 -3.65
C PRO A 58 8.48 12.15 -4.85
N ALA A 59 9.79 12.37 -4.67
CA ALA A 59 10.66 12.88 -5.72
C ALA A 59 10.84 11.86 -6.85
N LEU A 60 10.98 10.58 -6.49
CA LEU A 60 11.00 9.50 -7.49
C LEU A 60 9.67 9.40 -8.23
N ARG A 61 8.55 9.51 -7.54
CA ARG A 61 7.22 9.46 -8.15
C ARG A 61 6.98 10.61 -9.11
N GLU A 62 7.44 11.81 -8.80
CA GLU A 62 7.36 12.96 -9.71
C GLU A 62 8.19 12.72 -10.98
N ARG A 63 9.43 12.25 -10.83
CA ARG A 63 10.27 11.86 -11.97
C ARG A 63 9.61 10.81 -12.85
N LEU A 64 9.07 9.75 -12.25
CA LEU A 64 8.39 8.68 -12.98
C LEU A 64 7.06 9.16 -13.60
N ALA A 65 6.36 10.08 -12.96
CA ALA A 65 5.11 10.64 -13.47
C ALA A 65 5.30 11.45 -14.76
N ALA A 66 6.47 12.06 -14.95
CA ALA A 66 6.83 12.80 -16.16
C ALA A 66 7.06 11.89 -17.39
N LEU A 67 7.28 10.58 -17.19
CA LEU A 67 7.57 9.65 -18.28
C LEU A 67 6.29 9.17 -19.00
N PRO A 68 6.31 9.00 -20.34
CA PRO A 68 5.25 8.32 -21.07
C PRO A 68 5.00 6.90 -20.54
N SER A 69 3.76 6.42 -20.61
CA SER A 69 3.40 5.09 -20.09
C SER A 69 4.17 3.95 -20.76
N THR A 70 4.47 4.11 -22.05
CA THR A 70 5.27 3.16 -22.83
C THR A 70 6.70 3.07 -22.30
N GLU A 71 7.33 4.20 -22.01
CA GLU A 71 8.67 4.24 -21.43
C GLU A 71 8.68 3.68 -20.00
N LEU A 72 7.67 4.02 -19.21
CA LEU A 72 7.51 3.50 -17.84
C LEU A 72 7.40 1.97 -17.83
N HIS A 73 6.61 1.40 -18.76
CA HIS A 73 6.44 -0.04 -18.90
C HIS A 73 7.70 -0.73 -19.45
N ALA A 74 8.41 -0.09 -20.38
CA ALA A 74 9.69 -0.59 -20.88
C ALA A 74 10.74 -0.69 -19.76
N ARG A 75 10.87 0.35 -18.94
CA ARG A 75 11.74 0.32 -17.74
C ARG A 75 11.35 -0.79 -16.78
N LEU A 76 10.05 -1.00 -16.56
CA LEU A 76 9.59 -2.10 -15.71
C LEU A 76 10.00 -3.45 -16.29
N ARG A 77 9.89 -3.64 -17.62
CA ARG A 77 10.27 -4.89 -18.28
C ARG A 77 11.76 -5.23 -18.13
N GLU A 78 12.63 -4.22 -18.05
CA GLU A 78 14.07 -4.41 -17.84
C GLU A 78 14.39 -4.92 -16.43
N VAL A 79 13.68 -4.43 -15.42
CA VAL A 79 13.99 -4.71 -14.00
C VAL A 79 13.12 -5.82 -13.39
N ASP A 80 11.89 -5.97 -13.88
CA ASP A 80 10.88 -6.93 -13.39
C ASP A 80 9.99 -7.39 -14.57
N PRO A 81 10.51 -8.30 -15.41
CA PRO A 81 9.78 -8.80 -16.58
C PRO A 81 8.51 -9.58 -16.20
N GLU A 82 8.47 -10.20 -15.03
CA GLU A 82 7.30 -10.93 -14.54
C GLU A 82 6.15 -9.96 -14.25
N SER A 83 6.39 -8.90 -13.47
CA SER A 83 5.39 -7.86 -13.22
C SER A 83 5.04 -7.10 -14.50
N ALA A 84 5.99 -6.85 -15.40
CA ALA A 84 5.70 -6.24 -16.70
C ALA A 84 4.78 -7.10 -17.58
N GLY A 85 4.86 -8.43 -17.46
CA GLY A 85 3.96 -9.37 -18.14
C GLY A 85 2.54 -9.38 -17.56
N ARG A 86 2.40 -9.14 -16.25
CA ARG A 86 1.10 -9.11 -15.55
C ARG A 86 0.40 -7.74 -15.62
N LEU A 87 1.17 -6.65 -15.70
CA LEU A 87 0.65 -5.29 -15.63
C LEU A 87 0.44 -4.69 -17.02
N HIS A 88 -0.78 -4.16 -17.24
CA HIS A 88 -1.09 -3.41 -18.45
C HIS A 88 -0.26 -2.10 -18.50
N PRO A 89 0.29 -1.67 -19.65
CA PRO A 89 1.10 -0.45 -19.75
C PRO A 89 0.43 0.83 -19.22
N ASN A 90 -0.91 0.87 -19.25
CA ASN A 90 -1.68 2.01 -18.72
C ASN A 90 -1.90 1.96 -17.19
N ASP A 91 -1.55 0.87 -16.50
CA ASP A 91 -1.60 0.80 -15.04
C ASP A 91 -0.38 1.51 -14.43
N ARG A 92 -0.25 2.81 -14.73
CA ARG A 92 0.86 3.67 -14.29
C ARG A 92 1.05 3.57 -12.79
N ARG A 93 -0.04 3.50 -12.02
CA ARG A 93 0.01 3.45 -10.56
C ARG A 93 0.74 2.19 -10.08
N ARG A 94 0.43 1.00 -10.61
CA ARG A 94 1.10 -0.24 -10.21
C ARG A 94 2.52 -0.32 -10.77
N ILE A 95 2.75 0.14 -12.00
CA ILE A 95 4.08 0.18 -12.62
C ILE A 95 5.02 1.10 -11.82
N THR A 96 4.59 2.32 -11.48
CA THR A 96 5.36 3.24 -10.64
C THR A 96 5.68 2.63 -9.28
N ARG A 97 4.76 1.86 -8.69
CA ARG A 97 5.03 1.18 -7.41
C ARG A 97 6.09 0.08 -7.56
N ALA A 98 6.04 -0.72 -8.62
CA ALA A 98 7.04 -1.77 -8.86
C ALA A 98 8.44 -1.16 -9.07
N LEU A 99 8.54 -0.12 -9.89
CA LEU A 99 9.79 0.63 -10.10
C LEU A 99 10.31 1.28 -8.79
N GLU A 100 9.43 1.89 -8.00
CA GLU A 100 9.78 2.49 -6.70
C GLU A 100 10.32 1.44 -5.71
N VAL A 101 9.72 0.25 -5.69
CA VAL A 101 10.21 -0.86 -4.85
C VAL A 101 11.57 -1.33 -5.34
N PHE A 102 11.74 -1.52 -6.66
CA PHE A 102 13.02 -1.94 -7.23
C PHE A 102 14.15 -0.94 -6.94
N GLU A 103 13.94 0.36 -7.18
CA GLU A 103 14.98 1.39 -6.96
C GLU A 103 15.42 1.50 -5.50
N ARG A 104 14.53 1.20 -4.54
CA ARG A 104 14.82 1.34 -3.11
C ARG A 104 15.25 0.06 -2.42
N ALA A 105 14.74 -1.09 -2.84
CA ALA A 105 15.06 -2.39 -2.25
C ALA A 105 16.06 -3.19 -3.07
N GLY A 106 16.38 -2.77 -4.30
CA GLY A 106 17.26 -3.49 -5.22
C GLY A 106 16.69 -4.82 -5.74
N ARG A 107 15.42 -5.12 -5.43
CA ARG A 107 14.74 -6.36 -5.80
C ARG A 107 13.35 -6.10 -6.39
N PRO A 108 12.91 -6.91 -7.38
CA PRO A 108 11.57 -6.85 -7.96
C PRO A 108 10.44 -7.11 -6.95
N LEU A 109 9.19 -6.85 -7.37
CA LEU A 109 8.00 -6.87 -6.50
C LEU A 109 7.28 -8.22 -6.45
#